data_AF-A0A838EEB0-F1
#
_entry.id   AF-A0A838EEB0-F1
#
_cell.length_a   1.000
_cell.length_b   1.000
_cell.length_c   1.000
_cell.angle_alpha   90.00
_cell.angle_beta   90.00
_cell.angle_gamma   90.00
#
_symmetry.space_group_name_H-M   'P 1'
#
loop_
_entity.id
_entity.type
_entity.pdbx_description
1 polymer ?
#
loop_
_entity_poly.entity_id
_entity_poly.type
_entity_poly.pdbx_seq_one_letter_code
_entity_poly.pdbx_strand_id
1 'polypeptide(L)'
;MKTKLLNLVEILRSSFWFVPALLLVAVWILSLATLTLDATYQGQALEIFGYTRGPDGARMLLSTVAGSAIGVAGVSFSITIAALSLASSQLGPRLLRTFMRDVGNQLVLGTLLATFLYCLLILRTINGTGNEAFVPHI
;
A
#
# COMPACT_ATOMS: atom_id res chain seq x y z
N MET A 1 -23.30 16.39 -16.62
CA MET A 1 -21.92 15.82 -16.57
C MET A 1 -21.53 15.31 -15.17
N LYS A 2 -21.79 16.04 -14.07
CA LYS A 2 -21.52 15.58 -12.69
C LYS A 2 -22.17 14.23 -12.33
N THR A 3 -23.36 13.95 -12.88
CA THR A 3 -24.11 12.70 -12.63
C THR A 3 -23.42 11.46 -13.21
N LYS A 4 -22.68 11.57 -14.33
CA LYS A 4 -21.95 10.42 -14.90
C LYS A 4 -20.71 10.07 -14.09
N LEU A 5 -20.01 11.08 -13.55
CA LEU A 5 -18.86 10.89 -12.66
C LEU A 5 -19.28 10.25 -11.34
N LEU A 6 -20.36 10.73 -10.73
CA LEU A 6 -20.90 10.13 -9.50
C LEU A 6 -21.33 8.67 -9.72
N ASN A 7 -21.99 8.38 -10.84
CA ASN A 7 -22.41 7.02 -11.17
C ASN A 7 -21.21 6.10 -11.50
N LEU A 8 -20.18 6.62 -12.17
CA LEU A 8 -18.94 5.87 -12.42
C LEU A 8 -18.18 5.59 -11.11
N VAL A 9 -18.09 6.56 -10.21
CA VAL A 9 -17.51 6.39 -8.87
C VAL A 9 -18.31 5.39 -8.04
N GLU A 10 -19.64 5.35 -8.19
CA GLU A 10 -20.51 4.41 -7.49
C GLU A 10 -20.38 2.97 -8.02
N ILE A 11 -20.26 2.81 -9.35
CA ILE A 11 -19.94 1.53 -10.00
C ILE A 11 -18.53 1.06 -9.62
N LEU A 12 -17.56 1.98 -9.56
CA LEU A 12 -16.18 1.67 -9.18
C LEU A 12 -16.06 1.31 -7.68
N ARG A 13 -16.72 2.04 -6.77
CA ARG A 13 -16.82 1.70 -5.34
C ARG A 13 -17.58 0.40 -5.08
N SER A 14 -18.36 -0.10 -6.04
CA SER A 14 -18.96 -1.43 -5.94
C SER A 14 -17.94 -2.55 -6.04
N SER A 15 -16.74 -2.28 -6.58
CA SER A 15 -15.65 -3.23 -6.70
C SER A 15 -14.77 -3.22 -5.45
N PHE A 16 -14.58 -4.40 -4.88
CA PHE A 16 -13.70 -4.64 -3.73
C PHE A 16 -12.28 -4.08 -3.91
N TRP A 17 -11.81 -4.04 -5.16
CA TRP A 17 -10.43 -3.66 -5.49
C TRP A 17 -10.21 -2.17 -5.74
N PHE A 18 -11.29 -1.38 -5.86
CA PHE A 18 -11.15 0.02 -6.26
C PHE A 18 -10.44 0.86 -5.20
N VAL A 19 -10.86 0.74 -3.93
CA VAL A 19 -10.24 1.49 -2.82
C VAL A 19 -8.78 1.07 -2.60
N PRO A 20 -8.44 -0.24 -2.54
CA PRO A 20 -7.04 -0.67 -2.50
C PRO A 20 -6.22 -0.14 -3.68
N ALA A 21 -6.72 -0.24 -4.92
CA ALA A 21 -6.01 0.25 -6.09
C ALA A 21 -5.78 1.77 -6.04
N LEU A 22 -6.78 2.54 -5.61
CA LEU A 22 -6.65 3.99 -5.43
C LEU A 22 -5.58 4.33 -4.39
N LEU A 23 -5.54 3.60 -3.26
CA LEU A 23 -4.51 3.79 -2.23
C LEU A 23 -3.11 3.47 -2.74
N LEU A 24 -2.96 2.43 -3.56
CA LEU A 24 -1.68 2.10 -4.20
C LEU A 24 -1.22 3.22 -5.13
N VAL A 25 -2.11 3.75 -5.98
CA VAL A 25 -1.79 4.88 -6.86
C VAL A 25 -1.44 6.13 -6.05
N ALA A 26 -2.21 6.43 -5.01
CA ALA A 26 -1.97 7.57 -4.14
C ALA A 26 -0.60 7.48 -3.46
N VAL A 27 -0.24 6.31 -2.94
CA VAL A 27 1.06 6.09 -2.32
C VAL A 27 2.20 6.11 -3.33
N TRP A 28 1.99 5.59 -4.54
CA TRP A 28 2.99 5.69 -5.59
C TRP A 28 3.30 7.16 -5.91
N ILE A 29 2.26 7.99 -6.09
CA ILE A 29 2.42 9.45 -6.28
C ILE A 29 3.10 10.08 -5.06
N LEU A 30 2.67 9.73 -3.85
CA LEU A 30 3.25 10.24 -2.61
C LEU A 30 4.74 9.92 -2.50
N SER A 31 5.15 8.72 -2.90
CA SER A 31 6.56 8.30 -2.89
C SER A 31 7.40 9.11 -3.88
N LEU A 32 6.87 9.43 -5.05
CA LEU A 32 7.56 10.29 -6.01
C LEU A 32 7.69 11.71 -5.44
N ALA A 33 6.62 12.23 -4.84
CA ALA A 33 6.64 13.53 -4.19
C ALA A 33 7.68 13.60 -3.06
N THR A 34 7.72 12.61 -2.15
CA THR A 34 8.70 12.60 -1.06
C THR A 34 10.13 12.52 -1.58
N LEU A 35 10.41 11.70 -2.60
CA LEU A 35 11.74 11.62 -3.21
C LEU A 35 12.17 12.92 -3.89
N THR A 36 11.26 13.60 -4.61
CA THR A 36 11.57 14.90 -5.24
C THR A 36 11.81 16.01 -4.23
N LEU A 37 11.05 16.02 -3.13
CA LEU A 37 11.26 16.96 -2.03
C LEU A 37 12.61 16.71 -1.37
N ASP A 38 12.94 15.45 -1.07
CA ASP A 38 14.22 15.09 -0.45
C ASP A 38 15.42 15.52 -1.31
N ALA A 39 15.33 15.32 -2.64
CA ALA A 39 16.35 15.77 -3.58
C ALA A 39 16.50 17.30 -3.65
N THR A 40 15.41 18.05 -3.44
CA THR A 40 15.41 19.52 -3.54
C THR A 40 15.95 20.17 -2.26
N TYR A 41 15.66 19.60 -1.09
CA TYR A 41 16.00 20.19 0.22
C TYR A 41 17.34 19.72 0.82
N GLN A 42 18.12 18.92 0.08
CA GLN A 42 19.51 18.50 0.42
C GLN A 42 19.74 18.18 1.91
N GLY A 43 18.82 17.44 2.54
CA GLY A 43 19.01 16.91 3.90
C GLY A 43 18.99 17.93 5.06
N GLN A 44 18.77 19.22 4.84
CA GLN A 44 18.76 20.22 5.94
C GLN A 44 17.61 20.03 6.94
N ALA A 45 16.55 19.29 6.57
CA ALA A 45 15.39 19.08 7.42
C ALA A 45 15.54 17.94 8.46
N LEU A 46 16.57 17.08 8.35
CA LEU A 46 16.60 15.78 9.03
C LEU A 46 17.55 15.65 10.22
N GLU A 47 18.38 16.66 10.52
CA GLU A 47 19.18 16.65 11.76
C GLU A 47 18.31 16.70 13.03
N ILE A 48 17.04 17.12 12.91
CA ILE A 48 16.12 17.30 14.05
C ILE A 48 15.66 15.97 14.67
N PHE A 49 15.61 14.87 13.91
CA PHE A 49 15.06 13.59 14.39
C PHE A 49 16.10 12.58 14.88
N GLY A 50 17.41 12.89 14.84
CA GLY A 50 18.46 12.07 15.47
C GLY A 50 18.59 10.62 14.97
N TYR A 51 17.81 10.21 13.97
CA TYR A 51 17.75 8.85 13.43
C TYR A 51 18.71 8.66 12.24
N THR A 52 19.94 9.17 12.34
CA THR A 52 20.95 8.99 11.29
C THR A 52 21.68 7.66 11.50
N ARG A 53 20.99 6.53 11.30
CA ARG A 53 21.65 5.20 11.24
C ARG A 53 22.05 4.85 9.80
N GLY A 54 22.53 5.83 9.04
CA GLY A 54 22.99 5.67 7.66
C GLY A 54 21.99 5.01 6.70
N PRO A 55 22.40 4.77 5.44
CA PRO A 55 21.57 4.07 4.45
C PRO A 55 21.19 2.64 4.89
N ASP A 56 22.08 1.95 5.60
CA ASP A 56 21.86 0.56 6.02
C ASP A 56 20.80 0.42 7.12
N GLY A 57 20.76 1.35 8.08
CA GLY A 57 19.72 1.37 9.10
C GLY A 57 18.34 1.63 8.49
N ALA A 58 18.24 2.55 7.54
CA ALA A 58 17.00 2.81 6.80
C ALA A 58 16.55 1.58 6.01
N ARG A 59 17.47 0.88 5.32
CA ARG A 59 17.18 -0.37 4.61
C ARG A 59 16.65 -1.46 5.54
N MET A 60 17.28 -1.67 6.70
CA MET A 60 16.84 -2.67 7.67
C MET A 60 15.44 -2.35 8.21
N LEU A 61 15.18 -1.09 8.55
CA LEU A 61 13.87 -0.68 9.07
C LEU A 61 12.78 -0.82 8.01
N LEU A 62 13.00 -0.29 6.81
CA LEU A 62 12.02 -0.35 5.73
C LEU A 62 11.76 -1.79 5.26
N SER A 63 12.78 -2.66 5.22
CA SER A 63 12.59 -4.07 4.87
C SER A 63 11.84 -4.84 5.96
N THR A 64 12.12 -4.57 7.23
CA THR A 64 11.38 -5.16 8.36
C THR A 64 9.92 -4.72 8.34
N VAL A 65 9.65 -3.42 8.13
CA VAL A 65 8.29 -2.89 8.04
C VAL A 65 7.58 -3.48 6.82
N ALA A 66 8.22 -3.53 5.65
CA ALA A 66 7.65 -4.15 4.46
C ALA A 66 7.27 -5.62 4.70
N GLY A 67 8.18 -6.41 5.26
CA GLY A 67 7.95 -7.81 5.60
C GLY A 67 6.79 -8.00 6.58
N SER A 68 6.72 -7.15 7.62
CA SER A 68 5.60 -7.18 8.58
C SER A 68 4.28 -6.78 7.94
N ALA A 69 4.26 -5.74 7.08
CA ALA A 69 3.06 -5.24 6.44
C ALA A 69 2.44 -6.25 5.47
N ILE A 70 3.26 -6.92 4.65
CA ILE A 70 2.78 -7.98 3.75
C ILE A 70 2.30 -9.22 4.54
N GLY A 71 2.96 -9.55 5.64
CA GLY A 71 2.53 -10.62 6.55
C GLY A 71 1.16 -10.34 7.15
N VAL A 72 0.96 -9.15 7.71
CA VAL A 72 -0.34 -8.72 8.26
C VAL A 72 -1.40 -8.66 7.16
N ALA A 73 -1.08 -8.15 5.97
CA ALA A 73 -2.00 -8.14 4.82
C ALA A 73 -2.49 -9.55 4.46
N GLY A 74 -1.57 -10.52 4.40
CA GLY A 74 -1.88 -11.91 4.12
C GLY A 74 -2.78 -12.54 5.18
N VAL A 75 -2.50 -12.30 6.46
CA VAL A 75 -3.32 -12.80 7.58
C VAL A 75 -4.71 -12.17 7.55
N SER A 76 -4.82 -10.85 7.39
CA SER A 76 -6.11 -10.16 7.29
C SER A 76 -6.92 -10.67 6.11
N PHE A 77 -6.30 -10.85 4.93
CA PHE A 77 -6.98 -11.40 3.76
C PHE A 77 -7.47 -12.84 3.99
N SER A 78 -6.66 -13.66 4.64
CA SER A 78 -7.02 -15.05 4.98
C SER A 78 -8.21 -15.12 5.92
N ILE A 79 -8.22 -14.30 6.98
CA ILE A 79 -9.34 -14.22 7.93
C ILE A 79 -10.61 -13.71 7.22
N THR A 80 -10.49 -12.71 6.36
CA THR A 80 -11.61 -12.20 5.57
C THR A 80 -12.21 -13.29 4.68
N ILE A 81 -11.40 -14.06 3.95
CA ILE A 81 -11.90 -15.17 3.13
C ILE A 81 -12.57 -16.25 3.99
N ALA A 82 -11.96 -16.62 5.12
CA ALA A 82 -12.54 -17.60 6.03
C ALA A 82 -13.92 -17.13 6.55
N ALA A 83 -14.04 -15.86 6.92
CA ALA A 83 -15.30 -15.26 7.36
C ALA A 83 -16.35 -15.24 6.22
N LEU A 84 -15.96 -14.89 4.99
CA LEU A 84 -16.85 -14.95 3.82
C LEU A 84 -17.33 -16.37 3.54
N SER A 85 -16.44 -17.35 3.63
CA SER A 85 -16.76 -18.77 3.41
C SER A 85 -17.80 -19.26 4.42
N LEU A 86 -17.60 -18.95 5.70
CA LEU A 86 -18.55 -19.27 6.77
C LEU A 86 -19.89 -18.53 6.61
N ALA A 87 -19.87 -17.26 6.21
CA ALA A 87 -21.09 -16.50 5.96
C ALA A 87 -21.87 -17.06 4.76
N SER A 88 -21.17 -17.48 3.69
CA SER A 88 -21.79 -18.07 2.51
C SER A 88 -22.47 -19.40 2.80
N SER A 89 -21.88 -20.22 3.70
CA SER A 89 -22.44 -21.51 4.06
C SER A 89 -23.66 -21.40 4.98
N GLN A 90 -23.73 -20.37 5.83
CA GLN A 90 -24.78 -20.24 6.84
C GLN A 90 -25.91 -19.26 6.49
N LEU A 91 -25.62 -18.16 5.77
CA LEU A 91 -26.54 -17.02 5.64
C LEU A 91 -26.92 -16.66 4.20
N GLY A 92 -26.39 -17.40 3.22
CA GLY A 92 -26.72 -17.29 1.80
C GLY A 92 -26.06 -16.10 1.05
N PRO A 93 -26.21 -16.05 -0.28
CA PRO A 93 -25.40 -15.21 -1.18
C PRO A 93 -25.58 -13.68 -1.04
N ARG A 94 -26.57 -13.22 -0.27
CA ARG A 94 -26.81 -11.77 -0.07
C ARG A 94 -25.78 -11.13 0.85
N LEU A 95 -25.34 -11.83 1.90
CA LEU A 95 -24.34 -11.30 2.85
C LEU A 95 -22.94 -11.23 2.26
N LEU A 96 -22.60 -12.14 1.35
CA LEU A 96 -21.32 -12.14 0.66
C LEU A 96 -21.12 -10.87 -0.18
N ARG A 97 -22.19 -10.37 -0.82
CA ARG A 97 -22.16 -9.08 -1.54
C ARG A 97 -21.95 -7.89 -0.61
N THR A 98 -22.53 -7.91 0.59
CA THR A 98 -22.38 -6.82 1.58
C THR A 98 -20.96 -6.77 2.14
N PHE A 99 -20.38 -7.93 2.47
CA PHE A 99 -19.00 -8.03 2.96
C PHE A 99 -17.95 -7.58 1.92
N MET A 100 -18.14 -7.93 0.64
CA MET A 100 -17.25 -7.47 -0.43
C MET A 100 -17.33 -5.95 -0.69
N ARG A 101 -18.42 -5.30 -0.26
CA ARG A 101 -18.62 -3.85 -0.39
C ARG A 101 -18.27 -3.08 0.89
N ASP A 102 -17.72 -3.76 1.89
CA ASP A 102 -17.33 -3.14 3.16
C ASP A 102 -16.06 -2.28 2.96
N VAL A 103 -16.23 -0.96 3.10
CA VAL A 103 -15.17 0.03 2.95
C VAL A 103 -14.10 -0.16 4.03
N GLY A 104 -14.45 -0.65 5.23
CA GLY A 104 -13.49 -0.91 6.30
C GLY A 104 -12.47 -1.98 5.91
N ASN A 105 -12.94 -3.13 5.41
CA ASN A 105 -12.06 -4.21 4.94
C ASN A 105 -11.20 -3.77 3.73
N GLN A 106 -11.79 -2.98 2.82
CA GLN A 106 -11.07 -2.40 1.70
C GLN A 106 -9.97 -1.42 2.13
N LEU A 107 -10.24 -0.59 3.15
CA LEU A 107 -9.27 0.36 3.69
C LEU A 107 -8.13 -0.37 4.40
N VAL A 108 -8.41 -1.36 5.25
CA VAL A 108 -7.39 -2.12 5.96
C VAL A 108 -6.44 -2.82 4.98
N LEU A 109 -6.98 -3.53 4.00
CA LEU A 109 -6.16 -4.21 3.00
C LEU A 109 -5.39 -3.18 2.15
N GLY A 110 -6.07 -2.11 1.73
CA GLY A 110 -5.47 -1.06 0.93
C GLY A 110 -4.32 -0.35 1.66
N THR A 111 -4.46 -0.02 2.94
CA THR A 111 -3.40 0.66 3.71
C THR A 111 -2.20 -0.25 3.98
N LEU A 112 -2.42 -1.54 4.25
CA LEU A 112 -1.34 -2.51 4.42
C LEU A 112 -0.54 -2.69 3.12
N LEU A 113 -1.22 -2.88 1.99
CA LEU A 113 -0.55 -3.00 0.69
C LEU A 113 0.13 -1.69 0.27
N ALA A 114 -0.49 -0.55 0.54
CA ALA A 114 0.09 0.75 0.24
C ALA A 114 1.35 0.99 1.10
N THR A 115 1.33 0.66 2.39
CA THR A 115 2.52 0.74 3.24
C THR A 115 3.64 -0.15 2.72
N PHE A 116 3.32 -1.39 2.35
CA PHE A 116 4.27 -2.30 1.73
C PHE A 116 4.89 -1.72 0.44
N LEU A 117 4.06 -1.22 -0.47
CA LEU A 117 4.50 -0.61 -1.71
C LEU A 117 5.38 0.62 -1.46
N TYR A 118 5.00 1.50 -0.52
CA TYR A 118 5.81 2.66 -0.15
C TYR A 118 7.21 2.24 0.29
N CYS A 119 7.32 1.27 1.20
CA CYS A 119 8.60 0.77 1.66
C CYS A 119 9.46 0.25 0.51
N LEU A 120 8.88 -0.49 -0.45
CA LEU A 120 9.61 -0.98 -1.62
C LEU A 120 10.12 0.15 -2.53
N LEU A 121 9.31 1.18 -2.76
CA LEU A 121 9.68 2.31 -3.62
C LEU A 121 10.83 3.13 -3.02
N ILE A 122 10.79 3.36 -1.70
CA ILE A 122 11.89 4.03 -0.99
C ILE A 122 13.14 3.13 -0.95
N LEU A 123 13.00 1.84 -0.65
CA LEU A 123 14.11 0.88 -0.67
C LEU A 123 14.80 0.82 -2.03
N ARG A 124 14.04 0.84 -3.13
CA ARG A 124 14.58 0.88 -4.50
C ARG A 124 15.52 2.07 -4.69
N THR A 125 15.17 3.22 -4.13
CA THR A 125 15.98 4.43 -4.24
C THR A 125 17.25 4.34 -3.39
N ILE A 126 17.15 3.80 -2.18
CA ILE A 126 18.32 3.61 -1.29
C ILE A 126 19.26 2.52 -1.84
N ASN A 127 18.74 1.51 -2.54
CA ASN A 127 19.57 0.48 -3.18
C ASN A 127 20.29 1.01 -4.43
N GLY A 128 19.66 1.92 -5.18
CA GLY A 128 20.26 2.53 -6.38
C GLY A 128 21.48 3.41 -6.12
N THR A 129 21.71 3.86 -4.88
CA THR A 129 22.88 4.69 -4.51
C THR A 129 24.11 3.88 -4.09
N GLY A 130 23.99 2.56 -3.93
CA GLY A 130 25.09 1.67 -3.54
C GLY A 130 25.26 0.53 -4.53
N ASN A 131 26.19 0.70 -5.46
CA ASN A 131 26.61 -0.26 -6.47
C ASN A 131 25.65 -0.39 -7.66
N GLU A 132 26.09 0.12 -8.81
CA GLU A 132 25.51 -0.09 -10.14
C GLU A 132 25.59 -1.58 -10.53
N ALA A 133 24.81 -2.44 -9.89
CA ALA A 133 24.43 -3.71 -10.50
C ALA A 133 23.21 -3.44 -11.36
N PHE A 134 23.45 -2.87 -12.56
CA PHE A 134 22.49 -2.95 -13.64
C PHE A 134 22.21 -4.44 -13.87
N VAL A 135 21.06 -4.91 -13.39
CA VAL A 135 20.55 -6.24 -13.73
C VAL A 135 19.54 -6.02 -14.86
N PRO A 136 19.92 -6.31 -16.12
CA PRO A 136 18.99 -6.27 -17.23
C PRO A 136 17.93 -7.35 -17.02
N HIS A 137 16.68 -6.90 -16.93
CA HIS A 137 15.53 -7.76 -17.11
C HIS A 137 14.93 -7.29 -18.42
N ILE A 138 15.12 -8.10 -19.46
CA ILE A 138 14.29 -8.09 -20.67
C ILE A 138 12.81 -7.94 -20.30
#